data_AF-W4P9H6-F1
#
_entry.id   AF-W4P9H6-F1
#
_cell.length_a   1.000
_cell.length_b   1.000
_cell.length_c   1.000
_cell.angle_alpha   90.00
_cell.angle_beta   90.00
_cell.angle_gamma   90.00
#
_symmetry.space_group_name_H-M   'P 1'
#
loop_
_entity.id
_entity.type
_entity.pdbx_description
1 polymer ?
#
loop_
_entity_poly.entity_id
_entity_poly.type
_entity_poly.pdbx_seq_one_letter_code
_entity_poly.pdbx_strand_id
1 'polypeptide(L)'
;MNFSCIIKTGLTAVAAMISLSSFSQDLIARQAPIDKKLKVVDSLALQRQIRIEQSEYPALDLYPNWNNQYVHAYGKEAIIPETYNIDLTGFCMPTPSTKITSPFGPRWRRMHNGLDLKVNVGDTIVSAFDGKVRIVKYERRGYGKYVVIRHDNGLETVYGHLSKQLVEENQLVKAGEAIGLGGNTGRSTGSHLHFETRFLGIAINPAYMFDFPKQDVVADSYTFRKTRGMERHRAGSHDSGDVDGAIRYHKVKSGDTLSRIAKLRGVSVSKLCKLNRIKPTTTLRIGQVLRCS
;
A
#
# COMPACT_ATOMS: atom_id res chain seq x y z
N MET A 1 -17.94 -35.67 -91.74
CA MET A 1 -17.80 -37.08 -91.31
C MET A 1 -16.31 -37.42 -91.43
N ASN A 2 -15.56 -37.89 -90.44
CA ASN A 2 -15.73 -38.11 -89.01
C ASN A 2 -14.33 -38.48 -88.47
N PHE A 3 -14.01 -38.17 -87.20
CA PHE A 3 -12.86 -38.63 -86.38
C PHE A 3 -11.43 -38.17 -86.82
N SER A 4 -10.44 -37.92 -85.96
CA SER A 4 -10.11 -38.41 -84.61
C SER A 4 -8.95 -37.52 -84.05
N CYS A 5 -8.98 -37.05 -82.81
CA CYS A 5 -8.34 -37.65 -81.61
C CYS A 5 -7.02 -36.95 -81.18
N ILE A 6 -7.00 -36.66 -79.87
CA ILE A 6 -5.99 -36.06 -78.99
C ILE A 6 -4.61 -36.70 -79.10
N ILE A 7 -3.52 -35.93 -78.89
CA ILE A 7 -2.33 -36.30 -78.08
C ILE A 7 -1.62 -35.01 -77.56
N LYS A 8 -1.33 -35.01 -76.26
CA LYS A 8 -0.45 -34.06 -75.53
C LYS A 8 1.01 -34.51 -75.63
N THR A 9 1.93 -33.54 -75.72
CA THR A 9 3.31 -33.43 -75.17
C THR A 9 4.03 -32.38 -76.05
N GLY A 10 4.93 -31.49 -75.63
CA GLY A 10 5.75 -31.20 -74.45
C GLY A 10 6.90 -30.28 -74.94
N LEU A 11 7.70 -29.74 -74.02
CA LEU A 11 8.97 -29.00 -74.22
C LEU A 11 8.97 -27.47 -74.47
N THR A 12 9.13 -26.75 -73.34
CA THR A 12 10.21 -25.79 -73.02
C THR A 12 10.69 -24.76 -74.05
N ALA A 13 10.59 -23.48 -73.66
CA ALA A 13 11.68 -22.51 -73.86
C ALA A 13 11.84 -21.65 -72.59
N VAL A 14 13.01 -21.78 -71.99
CA VAL A 14 13.50 -21.00 -70.84
C VAL A 14 13.99 -19.64 -71.35
N ALA A 15 13.55 -18.55 -70.73
CA ALA A 15 14.24 -17.27 -70.79
C ALA A 15 14.37 -16.74 -69.35
N ALA A 16 15.57 -16.89 -68.79
CA ALA A 16 15.96 -16.31 -67.52
C ALA A 16 16.39 -14.85 -67.73
N MET A 17 15.73 -13.91 -67.06
CA MET A 17 16.24 -12.54 -66.86
C MET A 17 15.92 -12.11 -65.42
N ILE A 18 16.89 -12.41 -64.56
CA ILE A 18 17.41 -11.61 -63.43
C ILE A 18 16.40 -10.78 -62.63
N SER A 19 16.23 -11.21 -61.39
CA SER A 19 15.62 -10.50 -60.27
C SER A 19 16.30 -9.16 -59.94
N LEU A 20 15.51 -8.09 -59.81
CA LEU A 20 15.77 -7.00 -58.86
C LEU A 20 14.46 -6.66 -58.17
N SER A 21 14.40 -6.99 -56.89
CA SER A 21 13.36 -6.62 -55.94
C SER A 21 13.60 -5.22 -55.38
N SER A 22 12.48 -4.53 -55.10
CA SER A 22 12.33 -3.42 -54.14
C SER A 22 12.98 -2.07 -54.46
N PHE A 23 12.31 -0.99 -54.00
CA PHE A 23 12.71 0.43 -53.99
C PHE A 23 12.41 1.29 -55.23
N SER A 24 11.14 1.60 -55.48
CA SER A 24 10.77 2.92 -56.04
C SER A 24 9.30 3.32 -55.79
N GLN A 25 8.75 2.96 -54.64
CA GLN A 25 7.50 3.57 -54.14
C GLN A 25 7.69 3.96 -52.69
N ASP A 26 8.50 5.00 -52.47
CA ASP A 26 8.54 5.70 -51.19
C ASP A 26 9.07 7.12 -51.44
N LEU A 27 8.41 8.14 -50.87
CA LEU A 27 8.88 9.52 -50.57
C LEU A 27 7.89 10.69 -50.76
N ILE A 28 6.58 10.52 -50.56
CA ILE A 28 5.69 11.66 -50.17
C ILE A 28 4.78 11.29 -48.97
N ALA A 29 5.21 10.35 -48.13
CA ALA A 29 4.54 10.05 -46.86
C ALA A 29 5.50 10.09 -45.66
N ARG A 30 6.66 10.74 -45.80
CA ARG A 30 7.53 11.04 -44.67
C ARG A 30 7.00 12.28 -43.95
N GLN A 31 6.32 12.00 -42.83
CA GLN A 31 6.07 12.87 -41.69
C GLN A 31 5.78 14.35 -42.03
N ALA A 32 4.50 14.69 -42.14
CA ALA A 32 4.08 15.97 -41.58
C ALA A 32 4.61 16.01 -40.13
N PRO A 33 5.25 17.10 -39.69
CA PRO A 33 5.66 17.20 -38.30
C PRO A 33 4.40 17.06 -37.47
N ILE A 34 4.24 15.92 -36.77
CA ILE A 34 3.15 15.75 -35.82
C ILE A 34 3.33 16.90 -34.84
N ASP A 35 2.43 17.87 -34.95
CA ASP A 35 2.63 19.20 -34.40
C ASP A 35 2.92 19.04 -32.91
N LYS A 36 4.04 19.59 -32.45
CA LYS A 36 4.46 19.44 -31.05
C LYS A 36 3.36 19.95 -30.12
N LYS A 37 2.57 20.93 -30.59
CA LYS A 37 1.34 21.42 -29.94
C LYS A 37 0.25 20.37 -29.89
N LEU A 38 -0.01 19.61 -30.96
CA LEU A 38 -1.01 18.53 -30.97
C LEU A 38 -0.62 17.41 -29.99
N LYS A 39 0.64 16.97 -29.98
CA LYS A 39 1.14 15.98 -28.99
C LYS A 39 1.04 16.50 -27.56
N VAL A 40 1.33 17.78 -27.33
CA VAL A 40 1.24 18.40 -26.00
C VAL A 40 -0.22 18.55 -25.55
N VAL A 41 -1.13 18.93 -26.45
CA VAL A 41 -2.57 19.01 -26.17
C VAL A 41 -3.15 17.62 -25.86
N ASP A 42 -2.76 16.60 -26.63
CA ASP A 42 -3.13 15.20 -26.36
C ASP A 42 -2.57 14.73 -25.01
N SER A 43 -1.32 15.10 -24.69
CA SER A 43 -0.72 14.77 -23.38
C SER A 43 -1.41 15.47 -22.21
N LEU A 44 -1.88 16.71 -22.39
CA LEU A 44 -2.59 17.47 -21.36
C LEU A 44 -4.01 16.93 -21.16
N ALA A 45 -4.71 16.61 -22.25
CA ALA A 45 -6.03 15.98 -22.21
C ALA A 45 -5.96 14.62 -21.52
N LEU A 46 -4.95 13.81 -21.86
CA LEU A 46 -4.68 12.52 -21.22
C LEU A 46 -4.36 12.69 -19.72
N GLN A 47 -3.50 13.65 -19.36
CA GLN A 47 -3.19 13.94 -17.95
C GLN A 47 -4.42 14.39 -17.15
N ARG A 48 -5.31 15.18 -17.76
CA ARG A 48 -6.58 15.57 -17.14
C ARG A 48 -7.48 14.36 -16.93
N GLN A 49 -7.58 13.48 -17.92
CA GLN A 49 -8.36 12.25 -17.82
C GLN A 49 -7.83 11.34 -16.71
N ILE A 50 -6.51 11.11 -16.67
CA ILE A 50 -5.84 10.34 -15.62
C ILE A 50 -6.11 10.96 -14.24
N ARG A 51 -6.04 12.29 -14.11
CA ARG A 51 -6.32 12.96 -12.83
C ARG A 51 -7.78 12.81 -12.41
N ILE A 52 -8.71 12.89 -13.34
CA ILE A 52 -10.14 12.68 -13.07
C ILE A 52 -10.34 11.24 -12.58
N GLU A 53 -9.79 10.26 -13.30
CA GLU A 53 -9.89 8.84 -12.93
C GLU A 53 -9.23 8.54 -11.59
N GLN A 54 -8.03 9.10 -11.31
CA GLN A 54 -7.37 8.99 -10.00
C GLN A 54 -8.20 9.62 -8.89
N SER A 55 -8.82 10.78 -9.13
CA SER A 55 -9.70 11.41 -8.15
C SER A 55 -10.99 10.60 -7.95
N GLU A 56 -11.45 9.88 -8.97
CA GLU A 56 -12.63 9.04 -8.86
C GLU A 56 -12.31 7.72 -8.14
N TYR A 57 -11.13 7.15 -8.41
CA TYR A 57 -10.65 5.89 -7.87
C TYR A 57 -9.16 5.97 -7.52
N PRO A 58 -8.82 6.46 -6.32
CA PRO A 58 -7.44 6.49 -5.85
C PRO A 58 -6.79 5.11 -5.93
N ALA A 59 -5.59 5.05 -6.51
CA ALA A 59 -4.83 3.82 -6.72
C ALA A 59 -5.61 2.69 -7.44
N LEU A 60 -6.41 3.04 -8.46
CA LEU A 60 -7.20 2.10 -9.26
C LEU A 60 -6.39 0.90 -9.77
N ASP A 61 -5.15 1.14 -10.20
CA ASP A 61 -4.25 0.09 -10.72
C ASP A 61 -3.90 -1.00 -9.68
N LEU A 62 -4.05 -0.70 -8.40
CA LEU A 62 -3.71 -1.62 -7.30
C LEU A 62 -4.94 -2.31 -6.72
N TYR A 63 -6.06 -1.61 -6.61
CA TYR A 63 -7.24 -2.10 -5.91
C TYR A 63 -8.26 -2.69 -6.89
N PRO A 64 -8.72 -3.94 -6.67
CA PRO A 64 -9.58 -4.63 -7.64
C PRO A 64 -10.97 -4.01 -7.77
N ASN A 65 -11.44 -3.31 -6.73
CA ASN A 65 -12.75 -2.68 -6.71
C ASN A 65 -12.81 -1.51 -5.72
N TRP A 66 -13.86 -0.70 -5.85
CA TRP A 66 -14.26 0.29 -4.85
C TRP A 66 -15.41 -0.29 -4.01
N ASN A 67 -15.10 -0.64 -2.76
CA ASN A 67 -16.05 -1.27 -1.84
C ASN A 67 -16.17 -0.46 -0.55
N ASN A 68 -17.38 -0.03 -0.19
CA ASN A 68 -17.64 0.80 0.99
C ASN A 68 -18.16 -0.01 2.19
N GLN A 69 -18.21 -1.35 2.11
CA GLN A 69 -18.87 -2.18 3.09
C GLN A 69 -17.99 -2.57 4.28
N TYR A 70 -16.75 -2.98 4.00
CA TYR A 70 -15.82 -3.49 5.03
C TYR A 70 -14.44 -2.85 4.90
N VAL A 71 -13.76 -2.63 6.02
CA VAL A 71 -12.37 -2.15 6.05
C VAL A 71 -11.45 -3.11 5.25
N HIS A 72 -11.69 -4.41 5.36
CA HIS A 72 -10.94 -5.47 4.68
C HIS A 72 -11.77 -6.09 3.55
N ALA A 73 -11.98 -5.34 2.47
CA ALA A 73 -12.90 -5.74 1.40
C ALA A 73 -12.28 -6.68 0.35
N TYR A 74 -10.97 -6.64 0.14
CA TYR A 74 -10.40 -7.18 -1.11
C TYR A 74 -10.18 -8.69 -1.12
N GLY A 75 -10.20 -9.37 0.04
CA GLY A 75 -10.13 -10.83 0.13
C GLY A 75 -9.06 -11.42 -0.82
N LYS A 76 -9.41 -12.47 -1.56
CA LYS A 76 -8.52 -13.12 -2.54
C LYS A 76 -8.43 -12.40 -3.90
N GLU A 77 -9.18 -11.32 -4.10
CA GLU A 77 -9.27 -10.61 -5.39
C GLU A 77 -8.11 -9.63 -5.59
N ALA A 78 -7.51 -9.12 -4.50
CA ALA A 78 -6.35 -8.24 -4.59
C ALA A 78 -5.08 -9.03 -4.94
N ILE A 79 -4.45 -8.68 -6.05
CA ILE A 79 -3.12 -9.20 -6.43
C ILE A 79 -2.06 -8.38 -5.68
N ILE A 80 -1.51 -8.97 -4.61
CA ILE A 80 -0.47 -8.29 -3.81
C ILE A 80 0.89 -8.42 -4.52
N PRO A 81 1.55 -7.31 -4.90
CA PRO A 81 2.88 -7.35 -5.49
C PRO A 81 3.93 -7.83 -4.48
N GLU A 82 5.02 -8.43 -4.96
CA GLU A 82 6.13 -8.85 -4.10
C GLU A 82 6.77 -7.67 -3.37
N THR A 83 6.88 -6.53 -4.06
CA THR A 83 7.35 -5.27 -3.51
C THR A 83 6.57 -4.11 -4.08
N TYR A 84 6.30 -3.09 -3.26
CA TYR A 84 5.71 -1.83 -3.71
C TYR A 84 6.28 -0.67 -2.91
N ASN A 85 6.67 0.42 -3.57
CA ASN A 85 7.18 1.61 -2.88
C ASN A 85 6.05 2.61 -2.66
N ILE A 86 5.76 2.90 -1.40
CA ILE A 86 4.72 3.83 -0.98
C ILE A 86 5.38 5.18 -0.73
N ASP A 87 4.96 6.18 -1.49
CA ASP A 87 5.36 7.56 -1.27
C ASP A 87 4.67 8.12 -0.01
N LEU A 88 5.46 8.63 0.94
CA LEU A 88 4.98 9.22 2.19
C LEU A 88 5.08 10.75 2.18
N THR A 89 5.52 11.36 1.07
CA THR A 89 5.52 12.81 0.94
C THR A 89 4.08 13.36 0.99
N GLY A 90 3.94 14.58 1.50
CA GLY A 90 2.62 15.19 1.71
C GLY A 90 1.82 14.60 2.88
N PHE A 91 2.44 13.76 3.71
CA PHE A 91 1.83 13.27 4.94
C PHE A 91 1.53 14.41 5.93
N CYS A 92 0.38 14.31 6.60
CA CYS A 92 0.01 15.12 7.74
C CYS A 92 -0.29 14.22 8.94
N MET A 93 0.17 14.60 10.14
CA MET A 93 -0.17 13.84 11.33
C MET A 93 -1.68 13.94 11.62
N PRO A 94 -2.36 12.82 11.87
CA PRO A 94 -3.82 12.80 12.02
C PRO A 94 -4.32 13.49 13.29
N THR A 95 -3.42 13.75 14.25
CA THR A 95 -3.66 14.49 15.49
C THR A 95 -2.33 15.08 15.98
N PRO A 96 -2.33 16.27 16.63
CA PRO A 96 -1.13 16.83 17.24
C PRO A 96 -0.61 16.03 18.45
N SER A 97 -1.37 15.01 18.90
CA SER A 97 -0.94 14.17 20.02
C SER A 97 0.22 13.26 19.65
N THR A 98 1.27 13.30 20.48
CA THR A 98 2.50 12.52 20.31
C THR A 98 2.49 11.19 21.07
N LYS A 99 1.53 10.98 21.96
CA LYS A 99 1.54 9.86 22.91
C LYS A 99 0.79 8.64 22.38
N ILE A 100 1.55 7.61 22.01
CA ILE A 100 1.02 6.27 21.74
C ILE A 100 0.64 5.60 23.07
N THR A 101 -0.63 5.27 23.24
CA THR A 101 -1.15 4.58 24.43
C THR A 101 -1.12 3.07 24.28
N SER A 102 -1.28 2.56 23.05
CA SER A 102 -1.25 1.14 22.76
C SER A 102 -0.69 0.90 21.35
N PRO A 103 0.44 0.18 21.22
CA PRO A 103 1.11 0.00 19.93
C PRO A 103 0.44 -1.10 19.09
N PHE A 104 0.78 -1.12 17.80
CA PHE A 104 0.48 -2.23 16.90
C PHE A 104 1.08 -3.55 17.38
N GLY A 105 0.36 -4.66 17.18
CA GLY A 105 0.86 -5.98 17.51
C GLY A 105 -0.10 -6.86 18.33
N PRO A 106 0.32 -8.09 18.66
CA PRO A 106 -0.51 -9.04 19.40
C PRO A 106 -0.87 -8.53 20.80
N ARG A 107 -2.16 -8.51 21.12
CA ARG A 107 -2.73 -8.25 22.45
C ARG A 107 -3.40 -9.51 22.99
N TRP A 108 -2.73 -10.24 23.89
CA TRP A 108 -3.25 -11.49 24.47
C TRP A 108 -3.80 -12.45 23.40
N ARG A 109 -5.12 -12.47 23.18
CA ARG A 109 -5.81 -13.35 22.22
C ARG A 109 -6.22 -12.65 20.91
N ARG A 110 -5.94 -11.35 20.73
CA ARG A 110 -6.35 -10.57 19.55
C ARG A 110 -5.20 -9.75 19.00
N MET A 111 -5.11 -9.63 17.69
CA MET A 111 -4.18 -8.71 17.04
C MET A 111 -4.69 -7.27 17.09
N HIS A 112 -3.79 -6.33 17.37
CA HIS A 112 -4.01 -4.91 17.16
C HIS A 112 -3.52 -4.51 15.77
N ASN A 113 -4.45 -4.19 14.89
CA ASN A 113 -4.18 -3.90 13.48
C ASN A 113 -3.79 -2.44 13.22
N GLY A 114 -3.72 -1.62 14.27
CA GLY A 114 -3.33 -0.22 14.24
C GLY A 114 -2.56 0.13 15.50
N LEU A 115 -2.51 1.42 15.81
CA LEU A 115 -2.04 1.93 17.09
C LEU A 115 -3.04 2.93 17.65
N ASP A 116 -2.97 3.13 18.97
CA ASP A 116 -3.88 4.00 19.70
C ASP A 116 -3.12 5.26 20.15
N LEU A 117 -3.60 6.44 19.75
CA LEU A 117 -3.06 7.75 20.12
C LEU A 117 -3.93 8.40 21.18
N LYS A 118 -3.30 9.01 22.19
CA LYS A 118 -4.03 9.70 23.24
C LYS A 118 -4.71 10.94 22.67
N VAL A 119 -6.03 10.97 22.60
CA VAL A 119 -6.81 12.18 22.31
C VAL A 119 -7.86 12.36 23.40
N ASN A 120 -8.49 13.52 23.42
CA ASN A 120 -9.70 13.79 24.17
C ASN A 120 -10.92 13.73 23.25
N VAL A 121 -12.10 13.59 23.86
CA VAL A 121 -13.35 13.65 23.11
C VAL A 121 -13.52 15.05 22.58
N GLY A 122 -13.71 15.19 21.25
CA GLY A 122 -13.87 16.48 20.59
C GLY A 122 -12.60 17.02 19.93
N ASP A 123 -11.42 16.43 20.16
CA ASP A 123 -10.19 16.85 19.48
C ASP A 123 -10.34 16.66 17.96
N THR A 124 -9.91 17.63 17.16
CA THR A 124 -9.96 17.51 15.70
C THR A 124 -9.04 16.40 15.20
N ILE A 125 -9.59 15.50 14.39
CA ILE A 125 -8.85 14.46 13.66
C ILE A 125 -8.85 14.82 12.18
N VAL A 126 -7.67 14.77 11.57
CA VAL A 126 -7.46 15.16 10.17
C VAL A 126 -7.04 13.99 9.29
N SER A 127 -7.23 14.13 7.97
CA SER A 127 -6.74 13.14 7.01
C SER A 127 -5.21 13.16 6.94
N ALA A 128 -4.61 11.98 6.95
CA ALA A 128 -3.17 11.79 6.89
C ALA A 128 -2.57 12.08 5.52
N PHE A 129 -3.33 11.87 4.45
CA PHE A 129 -2.92 12.12 3.07
C PHE A 129 -4.12 12.61 2.26
N ASP A 130 -3.85 13.17 1.09
CA ASP A 130 -4.87 13.38 0.05
C ASP A 130 -5.53 12.05 -0.31
N GLY A 131 -6.84 12.06 -0.57
CA GLY A 131 -7.52 10.86 -1.00
C GLY A 131 -9.03 11.00 -1.09
N LYS A 132 -9.70 9.86 -1.19
CA LYS A 132 -11.16 9.75 -1.25
C LYS A 132 -11.69 8.89 -0.11
N VAL A 133 -12.72 9.39 0.55
CA VAL A 133 -13.38 8.70 1.66
C VAL A 133 -14.11 7.46 1.12
N ARG A 134 -13.70 6.28 1.58
CA ARG A 134 -14.29 5.00 1.19
C ARG A 134 -15.40 4.56 2.14
N ILE A 135 -15.22 4.78 3.45
CA ILE A 135 -16.21 4.33 4.44
C ILE A 135 -16.46 5.43 5.45
N VAL A 136 -17.73 5.67 5.78
CA VAL A 136 -18.16 6.45 6.94
C VAL A 136 -19.24 5.65 7.67
N LYS A 137 -18.85 4.88 8.69
CA LYS A 137 -19.76 3.91 9.33
C LYS A 137 -19.63 3.86 10.84
N TYR A 138 -20.59 3.16 11.46
CA TYR A 138 -20.60 2.85 12.87
C TYR A 138 -20.58 1.34 13.13
N GLU A 139 -19.65 0.87 13.96
CA GLU A 139 -19.53 -0.53 14.39
C GLU A 139 -19.45 -0.64 15.92
N ARG A 140 -20.56 -1.03 16.56
CA ARG A 140 -20.67 -1.08 18.03
C ARG A 140 -19.61 -1.97 18.71
N ARG A 141 -19.22 -3.09 18.10
CA ARG A 141 -18.30 -4.08 18.70
C ARG A 141 -16.87 -4.02 18.15
N GLY A 142 -16.60 -3.06 17.26
CA GLY A 142 -15.29 -2.84 16.63
C GLY A 142 -14.93 -1.37 16.69
N TYR A 143 -14.75 -0.74 15.53
CA TYR A 143 -14.18 0.62 15.41
C TYR A 143 -15.04 1.75 15.98
N GLY A 144 -16.28 1.51 16.41
CA GLY A 144 -17.18 2.60 16.78
C GLY A 144 -17.53 3.43 15.56
N LYS A 145 -17.58 4.76 15.69
CA LYS A 145 -17.67 5.65 14.53
C LYS A 145 -16.28 5.72 13.89
N TYR A 146 -16.21 5.42 12.60
CA TYR A 146 -14.95 5.40 11.90
C TYR A 146 -15.06 5.92 10.47
N VAL A 147 -13.90 6.34 9.96
CA VAL A 147 -13.69 6.78 8.59
C VAL A 147 -12.57 5.94 7.98
N VAL A 148 -12.71 5.55 6.72
CA VAL A 148 -11.62 4.95 5.93
C VAL A 148 -11.39 5.80 4.70
N ILE A 149 -10.15 6.15 4.43
CA ILE A 149 -9.76 6.96 3.28
C ILE A 149 -8.76 6.16 2.45
N ARG A 150 -8.97 6.11 1.13
CA ARG A 150 -8.01 5.54 0.19
C ARG A 150 -7.22 6.66 -0.48
N HIS A 151 -5.93 6.47 -0.59
CA HIS A 151 -4.97 7.47 -1.06
C HIS A 151 -4.30 7.05 -2.37
N ASP A 152 -3.78 8.02 -3.10
CA ASP A 152 -3.14 7.80 -4.41
C ASP A 152 -1.80 7.03 -4.30
N ASN A 153 -1.14 7.12 -3.14
CA ASN A 153 0.08 6.36 -2.82
C ASN A 153 -0.17 4.87 -2.53
N GLY A 154 -1.41 4.40 -2.69
CA GLY A 154 -1.80 3.01 -2.47
C GLY A 154 -2.15 2.65 -1.02
N LEU A 155 -2.00 3.56 -0.06
CA LEU A 155 -2.43 3.33 1.31
C LEU A 155 -3.94 3.52 1.48
N GLU A 156 -4.50 2.78 2.43
CA GLU A 156 -5.74 3.12 3.10
C GLU A 156 -5.45 3.46 4.56
N THR A 157 -6.02 4.56 5.05
CA THR A 157 -5.96 4.93 6.47
C THR A 157 -7.31 4.75 7.14
N VAL A 158 -7.29 4.27 8.38
CA VAL A 158 -8.51 4.04 9.19
C VAL A 158 -8.44 4.90 10.44
N TYR A 159 -9.52 5.62 10.71
CA TYR A 159 -9.68 6.51 11.87
C TYR A 159 -10.85 6.01 12.71
N GLY A 160 -10.56 5.30 13.79
CA GLY A 160 -11.53 4.65 14.65
C GLY A 160 -11.82 5.41 15.95
N HIS A 161 -12.89 4.97 16.62
CA HIS A 161 -13.39 5.43 17.91
C HIS A 161 -13.79 6.90 17.96
N LEU A 162 -14.12 7.51 16.81
CA LEU A 162 -14.51 8.91 16.70
C LEU A 162 -15.78 9.20 17.51
N SER A 163 -15.96 10.44 17.95
CA SER A 163 -17.22 10.90 18.54
C SER A 163 -18.20 11.40 17.47
N LYS A 164 -17.66 11.96 16.38
CA LYS A 164 -18.40 12.48 15.22
C LYS A 164 -17.55 12.33 13.96
N GLN A 165 -18.18 11.93 12.84
CA GLN A 165 -17.60 12.04 11.51
C GLN A 165 -18.02 13.36 10.87
N LEU A 166 -17.11 14.03 10.18
CA LEU A 166 -17.32 15.33 9.54
C LEU A 166 -17.33 15.26 8.00
N VAL A 167 -17.18 14.05 7.46
CA VAL A 167 -17.11 13.76 6.02
C VAL A 167 -18.11 12.69 5.62
N GLU A 168 -18.39 12.63 4.33
CA GLU A 168 -19.31 11.67 3.72
C GLU A 168 -18.59 10.66 2.84
N GLU A 169 -19.24 9.53 2.54
CA GLU A 169 -18.68 8.54 1.61
C GLU A 169 -18.48 9.15 0.22
N ASN A 170 -17.39 8.78 -0.45
CA ASN A 170 -16.94 9.27 -1.74
C ASN A 170 -16.49 10.74 -1.79
N GLN A 171 -16.44 11.44 -0.65
CA GLN A 171 -15.88 12.78 -0.58
C GLN A 171 -14.36 12.76 -0.84
N LEU A 172 -13.87 13.72 -1.62
CA LEU A 172 -12.44 14.00 -1.75
C LEU A 172 -11.97 14.83 -0.55
N VAL A 173 -10.82 14.46 0.01
CA VAL A 173 -10.23 15.13 1.17
C VAL A 173 -8.75 15.39 0.95
N LYS A 174 -8.26 16.49 1.54
CA LYS A 174 -6.84 16.85 1.53
C LYS A 174 -6.13 16.43 2.81
N ALA A 175 -4.82 16.21 2.73
CA ALA A 175 -3.97 16.04 3.90
C ALA A 175 -4.15 17.24 4.85
N GLY A 176 -4.42 16.98 6.13
CA GLY A 176 -4.71 18.02 7.12
C GLY A 176 -6.17 18.50 7.16
N GLU A 177 -7.04 18.05 6.26
CA GLU A 177 -8.47 18.36 6.31
C GLU A 177 -9.16 17.65 7.48
N ALA A 178 -10.04 18.34 8.19
CA ALA A 178 -10.78 17.77 9.32
C ALA A 178 -11.81 16.74 8.87
N ILE A 179 -11.66 15.50 9.33
CA ILE A 179 -12.52 14.37 8.94
C ILE A 179 -13.41 13.86 10.05
N GLY A 180 -13.09 14.21 11.30
CA GLY A 180 -13.79 13.70 12.46
C GLY A 180 -13.30 14.32 13.76
N LEU A 181 -13.95 13.94 14.84
CA LEU A 181 -13.57 14.34 16.19
C LEU A 181 -13.18 13.11 17.01
N GLY A 182 -12.14 13.25 17.83
CA GLY A 182 -11.68 12.26 18.79
C GLY A 182 -12.81 11.81 19.71
N GLY A 183 -12.76 10.56 20.16
CA GLY A 183 -13.90 9.96 20.86
C GLY A 183 -13.54 8.76 21.70
N ASN A 184 -14.57 7.98 22.01
CA ASN A 184 -14.51 6.75 22.79
C ASN A 184 -15.64 5.78 22.37
N THR A 185 -16.05 5.80 21.10
CA THR A 185 -17.19 5.00 20.63
C THR A 185 -16.80 3.57 20.26
N GLY A 186 -17.76 2.66 20.23
CA GLY A 186 -17.53 1.25 19.89
C GLY A 186 -16.79 0.51 21.00
N ARG A 187 -15.85 -0.36 20.62
CA ARG A 187 -15.08 -1.15 21.59
C ARG A 187 -13.81 -0.42 22.02
N SER A 188 -13.98 0.53 22.93
CA SER A 188 -12.89 1.34 23.49
C SER A 188 -12.97 1.41 25.01
N THR A 189 -11.82 1.47 25.69
CA THR A 189 -11.72 1.54 27.17
C THR A 189 -11.54 2.96 27.71
N GLY A 190 -11.36 3.95 26.82
CA GLY A 190 -11.12 5.35 27.19
C GLY A 190 -10.83 6.18 25.94
N SER A 191 -10.86 7.50 26.05
CA SER A 191 -10.72 8.34 24.85
C SER A 191 -9.34 8.22 24.19
N HIS A 192 -9.35 7.83 22.92
CA HIS A 192 -8.19 7.68 22.05
C HIS A 192 -8.61 7.68 20.57
N LEU A 193 -7.65 7.94 19.68
CA LEU A 193 -7.78 7.70 18.25
C LEU A 193 -7.17 6.34 17.95
N HIS A 194 -7.94 5.43 17.36
CA HIS A 194 -7.39 4.22 16.78
C HIS A 194 -7.02 4.48 15.32
N PHE A 195 -5.74 4.41 15.00
CA PHE A 195 -5.20 4.74 13.69
C PHE A 195 -4.56 3.51 13.04
N GLU A 196 -4.98 3.19 11.82
CA GLU A 196 -4.37 2.12 11.02
C GLU A 196 -3.87 2.65 9.69
N THR A 197 -2.76 2.07 9.22
CA THR A 197 -2.32 2.13 7.82
C THR A 197 -2.48 0.76 7.21
N ARG A 198 -3.05 0.68 6.02
CA ARG A 198 -3.27 -0.58 5.31
C ARG A 198 -2.83 -0.45 3.85
N PHE A 199 -2.32 -1.54 3.29
CA PHE A 199 -2.00 -1.67 1.88
C PHE A 199 -2.72 -2.90 1.35
N LEU A 200 -3.63 -2.75 0.39
CA LEU A 200 -4.43 -3.87 -0.15
C LEU A 200 -5.12 -4.71 0.94
N GLY A 201 -5.63 -4.03 1.98
CA GLY A 201 -6.30 -4.65 3.14
C GLY A 201 -5.37 -5.26 4.20
N ILE A 202 -4.07 -5.40 3.90
CA ILE A 202 -3.05 -5.80 4.88
C ILE A 202 -2.75 -4.62 5.80
N ALA A 203 -2.80 -4.83 7.10
CA ALA A 203 -2.43 -3.79 8.04
C ALA A 203 -0.90 -3.71 8.21
N ILE A 204 -0.35 -2.51 8.04
CA ILE A 204 1.07 -2.20 8.25
C ILE A 204 1.15 -1.42 9.55
N ASN A 205 2.19 -1.67 10.35
CA ASN A 205 2.41 -0.90 11.57
C ASN A 205 2.69 0.57 11.21
N PRO A 206 1.83 1.54 11.63
CA PRO A 206 2.03 2.94 11.28
C PRO A 206 3.35 3.52 11.81
N ALA A 207 3.90 2.95 12.89
CA ALA A 207 5.19 3.38 13.46
C ALA A 207 6.40 3.06 12.57
N TYR A 208 6.25 2.31 11.48
CA TYR A 208 7.30 2.15 10.46
C TYR A 208 7.34 3.30 9.46
N MET A 209 6.25 4.04 9.31
CA MET A 209 6.13 5.15 8.38
C MET A 209 6.20 6.50 9.12
N PHE A 210 5.77 6.55 10.38
CA PHE A 210 5.57 7.80 11.11
C PHE A 210 6.22 7.80 12.50
N ASP A 211 6.98 8.86 12.80
CA ASP A 211 7.56 9.17 14.10
C ASP A 211 6.57 10.08 14.87
N PHE A 212 5.62 9.47 15.57
CA PHE A 212 4.58 10.20 16.32
C PHE A 212 5.14 11.17 17.36
N PRO A 213 6.21 10.85 18.13
CA PRO A 213 6.86 11.83 18.99
C PRO A 213 7.37 13.08 18.27
N LYS A 214 7.95 12.93 17.08
CA LYS A 214 8.46 14.05 16.28
C LYS A 214 7.43 14.71 15.39
N GLN A 215 6.25 14.10 15.26
CA GLN A 215 5.18 14.54 14.35
C GLN A 215 5.62 14.57 12.88
N ASP A 216 6.47 13.63 12.48
CA ASP A 216 7.09 13.59 11.15
C ASP A 216 7.12 12.17 10.56
N VAL A 217 7.39 12.07 9.25
CA VAL A 217 7.64 10.78 8.59
C VAL A 217 9.02 10.24 8.96
N VAL A 218 9.16 8.91 8.99
CA VAL A 218 10.46 8.26 9.25
C VAL A 218 11.39 8.38 8.03
N ALA A 219 10.81 8.40 6.84
CA ALA A 219 11.48 8.56 5.55
C ALA A 219 10.46 9.04 4.50
N ASP A 220 10.94 9.53 3.36
CA ASP A 220 10.08 9.97 2.24
C ASP A 220 9.29 8.83 1.60
N SER A 221 9.71 7.58 1.79
CA SER A 221 9.02 6.42 1.23
C SER A 221 9.12 5.18 2.12
N TYR A 222 8.16 4.27 1.96
CA TYR A 222 8.14 2.97 2.60
C TYR A 222 8.01 1.86 1.56
N THR A 223 9.00 0.97 1.52
CA THR A 223 8.93 -0.20 0.64
C THR A 223 8.19 -1.34 1.34
N PHE A 224 6.94 -1.57 0.93
CA PHE A 224 6.21 -2.77 1.25
C PHE A 224 6.89 -3.99 0.63
N ARG A 225 7.06 -5.06 1.41
CA ARG A 225 7.56 -6.35 0.94
C ARG A 225 6.60 -7.44 1.39
N LYS A 226 6.11 -8.20 0.43
CA LYS A 226 5.24 -9.34 0.70
C LYS A 226 6.00 -10.40 1.47
N THR A 227 5.47 -10.76 2.64
CA THR A 227 6.06 -11.79 3.49
C THR A 227 5.36 -13.12 3.31
N ARG A 228 6.12 -14.21 3.40
CA ARG A 228 5.63 -15.57 3.22
C ARG A 228 4.52 -15.87 4.25
N GLY A 229 3.29 -16.08 3.77
CA GLY A 229 2.09 -16.25 4.60
C GLY A 229 1.00 -15.18 4.40
N MET A 230 1.32 -14.04 3.74
CA MET A 230 0.32 -13.05 3.32
C MET A 230 -0.58 -13.50 2.17
N GLU A 231 -0.14 -14.49 1.40
CA GLU A 231 -0.86 -15.07 0.23
C GLU A 231 -2.27 -15.56 0.55
N ARG A 232 -2.58 -15.84 1.83
CA ARG A 232 -3.85 -16.45 2.22
C ARG A 232 -4.97 -15.47 2.54
N HIS A 233 -4.74 -14.15 2.43
CA HIS A 233 -5.74 -13.10 2.67
C HIS A 233 -6.66 -13.40 3.87
N ARG A 234 -6.08 -13.82 4.99
CA ARG A 234 -6.85 -14.04 6.21
C ARG A 234 -7.12 -12.70 6.87
N ALA A 235 -8.32 -12.51 7.40
CA ALA A 235 -8.64 -11.36 8.25
C ALA A 235 -7.57 -11.23 9.34
N GLY A 236 -6.82 -10.12 9.31
CA GLY A 236 -5.67 -9.91 10.19
C GLY A 236 -4.33 -10.42 9.64
N SER A 237 -4.07 -10.27 8.33
CA SER A 237 -2.71 -10.25 7.82
C SER A 237 -2.04 -8.93 8.16
N HIS A 238 -0.81 -9.01 8.67
CA HIS A 238 -0.04 -7.86 9.14
C HIS A 238 1.36 -7.90 8.60
N ASP A 239 1.86 -6.76 8.17
CA ASP A 239 3.27 -6.65 7.88
C ASP A 239 4.04 -6.59 9.21
N SER A 240 4.84 -7.62 9.46
CA SER A 240 5.74 -7.65 10.62
C SER A 240 6.95 -6.74 10.43
N GLY A 241 7.09 -6.09 9.28
CA GLY A 241 8.16 -5.14 8.99
C GLY A 241 9.51 -5.79 9.11
N ASP A 242 9.91 -6.57 8.11
CA ASP A 242 11.32 -6.51 7.71
C ASP A 242 11.52 -5.19 6.97
N VAL A 243 11.43 -4.10 7.73
CA VAL A 243 11.88 -2.79 7.28
C VAL A 243 13.39 -2.92 7.21
N ASP A 244 13.85 -2.90 5.97
CA ASP A 244 15.23 -2.90 5.56
C ASP A 244 15.97 -4.25 5.64
N GLY A 245 16.61 -4.61 4.53
CA GLY A 245 17.62 -5.67 4.48
C GLY A 245 18.89 -5.29 5.25
N ALA A 246 18.93 -4.10 5.85
CA ALA A 246 19.90 -3.74 6.86
C ALA A 246 19.77 -4.68 8.07
N ILE A 247 20.81 -5.48 8.26
CA ILE A 247 20.97 -6.33 9.42
C ILE A 247 21.11 -5.41 10.64
N ARG A 248 20.06 -5.32 11.46
CA ARG A 248 20.06 -4.48 12.67
C ARG A 248 20.59 -5.29 13.82
N TYR A 249 21.51 -4.71 14.60
CA TYR A 249 22.09 -5.34 15.78
C TYR A 249 21.68 -4.63 17.07
N HIS A 250 21.64 -5.37 18.18
CA HIS A 250 21.41 -4.84 19.52
C HIS A 250 22.49 -5.38 20.47
N LYS A 251 23.25 -4.46 21.09
CA LYS A 251 24.21 -4.80 22.13
C LYS A 251 23.49 -4.86 23.48
N VAL A 252 23.44 -6.05 24.08
CA VAL A 252 22.80 -6.32 25.36
C VAL A 252 23.41 -5.43 26.45
N LYS A 253 22.55 -4.69 27.16
CA LYS A 253 22.90 -3.85 28.31
C LYS A 253 22.41 -4.51 29.60
N SER A 254 22.85 -3.99 30.74
CA SER A 254 22.34 -4.43 32.04
C SER A 254 20.82 -4.26 32.10
N GLY A 255 20.11 -5.31 32.56
CA GLY A 255 18.65 -5.34 32.63
C GLY A 255 17.92 -5.66 31.32
N ASP A 256 18.63 -5.99 30.24
CA ASP A 256 17.98 -6.48 29.03
C ASP A 256 17.49 -7.93 29.16
N THR A 257 16.29 -8.17 28.64
CA THR A 257 15.72 -9.50 28.45
C THR A 257 15.40 -9.71 26.98
N LEU A 258 15.37 -10.97 26.53
CA LEU A 258 14.97 -11.31 25.15
C LEU A 258 13.64 -10.67 24.77
N SER A 259 12.65 -10.68 25.67
CA SER A 259 11.34 -10.06 25.48
C SER A 259 11.42 -8.54 25.36
N ARG A 260 12.26 -7.87 26.17
CA ARG A 260 12.44 -6.43 26.11
C ARG A 260 13.13 -5.99 24.82
N ILE A 261 14.18 -6.70 24.43
CA ILE A 261 14.92 -6.45 23.17
C ILE A 261 14.00 -6.69 21.97
N ALA A 262 13.29 -7.81 21.96
CA ALA A 262 12.32 -8.16 20.93
C ALA A 262 11.26 -7.05 20.75
N LYS A 263 10.65 -6.61 21.85
CA LYS A 263 9.66 -5.51 21.85
C LYS A 263 10.26 -4.18 21.38
N LEU A 264 11.45 -3.82 21.87
CA LEU A 264 12.15 -2.59 21.51
C LEU A 264 12.51 -2.55 20.01
N ARG A 265 12.84 -3.71 19.44
CA ARG A 265 13.28 -3.84 18.04
C ARG A 265 12.17 -4.26 17.08
N GLY A 266 10.93 -4.37 17.56
CA GLY A 266 9.78 -4.74 16.73
C GLY A 266 9.83 -6.17 16.18
N VAL A 267 10.57 -7.09 16.81
CA VAL A 267 10.67 -8.50 16.39
C VAL A 267 10.11 -9.44 17.43
N SER A 268 9.68 -10.64 17.02
CA SER A 268 9.24 -11.65 17.99
C SER A 268 10.44 -12.28 18.71
N VAL A 269 10.24 -12.72 19.96
CA VAL A 269 11.27 -13.47 20.70
C VAL A 269 11.72 -14.70 19.93
N SER A 270 10.79 -15.38 19.25
CA SER A 270 11.09 -16.53 18.40
C SER A 270 11.97 -16.15 17.20
N LYS A 271 11.68 -15.03 16.51
CA LYS A 271 12.50 -14.52 15.41
C LYS A 271 13.89 -14.12 15.91
N LEU A 272 13.98 -13.39 17.02
CA LEU A 272 15.24 -13.00 17.66
C LEU A 272 16.09 -14.22 18.04
N CYS A 273 15.45 -15.26 18.60
CA CYS A 273 16.10 -16.53 18.94
C CYS A 273 16.63 -17.24 17.69
N LYS A 274 15.81 -17.33 16.63
CA LYS A 274 16.16 -17.97 15.36
C LYS A 274 17.32 -17.26 14.66
N LEU A 275 17.33 -15.93 14.64
CA LEU A 275 18.38 -15.11 14.02
C LEU A 275 19.74 -15.29 14.73
N ASN A 276 19.72 -15.54 16.04
CA ASN A 276 20.94 -15.66 16.85
C ASN A 276 21.28 -17.09 17.24
N ARG A 277 20.51 -18.08 16.76
CA ARG A 277 20.66 -19.51 17.12
C ARG A 277 20.69 -19.74 18.64
N ILE A 278 19.87 -19.00 19.37
CA ILE A 278 19.72 -19.11 20.83
C ILE A 278 18.33 -19.64 21.19
N LYS A 279 18.18 -20.16 22.40
CA LYS A 279 16.89 -20.64 22.92
C LYS A 279 16.20 -19.51 23.70
N PRO A 280 14.85 -19.54 23.86
CA PRO A 280 14.14 -18.57 24.69
C PRO A 280 14.59 -18.54 26.16
N THR A 281 15.22 -19.62 26.62
CA THR A 281 15.79 -19.77 27.97
C THR A 281 17.27 -19.40 28.05
N THR A 282 17.89 -18.97 26.96
CA THR A 282 19.30 -18.59 26.94
C THR A 282 19.53 -17.31 27.73
N THR A 283 20.41 -17.37 28.73
CA THR A 283 20.85 -16.20 29.50
C THR A 283 21.69 -15.27 28.62
N LEU A 284 21.29 -13.99 28.53
CA LEU A 284 21.99 -12.97 27.77
C LEU A 284 23.19 -12.42 28.56
N ARG A 285 24.34 -12.28 27.91
CA ARG A 285 25.53 -11.67 28.52
C ARG A 285 25.58 -10.19 28.19
N ILE A 286 25.91 -9.36 29.18
CA ILE A 286 26.12 -7.92 28.96
C ILE A 286 27.24 -7.75 27.91
N GLY A 287 26.99 -6.92 26.90
CA GLY A 287 27.89 -6.71 25.77
C GLY A 287 27.70 -7.66 24.59
N GLN A 288 26.90 -8.73 24.74
CA GLN A 288 26.56 -9.63 23.64
C GLN A 288 25.81 -8.87 22.54
N VAL A 289 26.16 -9.12 21.28
CA VAL A 289 25.49 -8.51 20.13
C VAL A 289 24.48 -9.50 19.57
N LEU A 290 23.22 -9.09 19.50
CA LEU A 290 22.12 -9.87 18.94
C LEU A 290 21.69 -9.26 17.60
N ARG A 291 21.55 -10.10 16.58
CA ARG A 291 20.92 -9.78 15.31
C ARG A 291 19.40 -9.67 15.48
N CYS A 292 18.82 -8.57 15.05
CA CYS A 292 17.41 -8.24 15.19
C CYS A 292 16.65 -8.22 13.86
N SER A 293 17.30 -8.09 12.71
CA SER A 293 16.76 -8.30 11.35
C SER A 293 17.77 -9.03 10.47
#